data_AF-A0A0B1S2M9-F1
#
_entry.id   AF-A0A0B1S2M9-F1
#
_cell.length_a   1.000
_cell.length_b   1.000
_cell.length_c   1.000
_cell.angle_alpha   90.00
_cell.angle_beta   90.00
_cell.angle_gamma   90.00
#
_symmetry.space_group_name_H-M   'P 1'
#
loop_
_entity.id
_entity.type
_entity.pdbx_description
1 polymer ?
#
loop_
_entity_poly.entity_id
_entity_poly.type
_entity_poly.pdbx_seq_one_letter_code
_entity_poly.pdbx_strand_id
1 'polypeptide(L)' 'MANESEVVPDFYDIDSILSRTTRVACTYRDGTPRDIYDMLGTTAPHFTDEKGYKVLTPFWFVRALGPFCTVSSQQNLV' A
#
# COMPACT_ATOMS: atom_id res chain seq x y z
N MET A 1 35.38 -11.12 0.95
CA MET A 1 34.41 -11.16 2.06
C MET A 1 33.12 -10.59 1.51
N ALA A 2 32.08 -11.42 1.39
CA ALA A 2 30.81 -11.00 0.84
C ALA A 2 30.16 -10.02 1.81
N ASN A 3 29.63 -8.92 1.25
CA ASN A 3 28.90 -7.89 1.94
C ASN A 3 27.55 -8.49 2.36
N GLU A 4 27.50 -9.20 3.50
CA GLU A 4 26.26 -9.63 4.13
C GLU A 4 25.55 -8.37 4.60
N SER A 5 24.76 -7.77 3.69
CA SER A 5 23.88 -6.66 3.99
C SER A 5 23.04 -7.07 5.20
N GLU A 6 23.22 -6.36 6.31
CA GLU A 6 22.56 -6.62 7.59
C GLU A 6 21.04 -6.61 7.35
N VAL A 7 20.50 -7.82 7.21
CA VAL A 7 19.08 -8.00 6.94
C VAL A 7 18.34 -7.63 8.22
N VAL A 8 17.26 -6.86 8.08
CA VAL A 8 16.43 -6.44 9.21
C VAL A 8 16.06 -7.68 10.04
N PRO A 9 16.16 -7.67 11.38
CA PRO A 9 16.06 -8.88 12.22
C PRO A 9 14.79 -9.72 12.00
N ASP A 10 13.72 -9.12 11.52
CA ASP A 10 12.41 -9.73 11.31
C ASP A 10 12.14 -10.16 9.86
N PHE A 11 13.15 -10.12 8.99
CA PHE A 11 12.98 -10.41 7.57
C PHE A 11 12.52 -11.84 7.27
N TYR A 12 12.90 -12.81 8.10
CA TYR A 12 12.49 -14.21 7.97
C TYR A 12 11.37 -14.61 8.94
N ASP A 13 10.91 -13.68 9.78
CA ASP A 13 9.82 -13.94 10.71
C ASP A 13 8.48 -13.97 9.96
N ILE A 14 7.85 -15.14 9.92
CA ILE A 14 6.59 -15.36 9.22
C ILE A 14 5.49 -14.50 9.82
N ASP A 15 5.45 -14.32 11.14
CA ASP A 15 4.43 -13.50 11.79
C ASP A 15 4.63 -12.02 11.45
N SER A 16 5.88 -11.54 11.38
CA SER A 16 6.18 -10.20 10.85
C SER A 16 5.78 -10.06 9.38
N ILE A 17 6.08 -11.04 8.52
CA ILE A 17 5.67 -11.04 7.10
C ILE A 17 4.14 -11.01 6.97
N LEU A 18 3.43 -11.83 7.75
CA LEU A 18 1.98 -11.88 7.76
C LEU A 18 1.38 -10.58 8.31
N SER A 19 1.98 -9.98 9.35
CA SER A 19 1.56 -8.66 9.85
C SER A 19 1.72 -7.57 8.80
N ARG A 20 2.73 -7.68 7.91
CA ARG A 20 2.94 -6.74 6.78
C ARG A 20 1.93 -6.91 5.64
N THR A 21 1.09 -7.95 5.67
CA THR A 21 -0.09 -8.06 4.77
C THR A 21 -1.21 -7.10 5.17
N THR A 22 -1.09 -6.41 6.31
CA THR A 22 -2.00 -5.36 6.73
C THR A 22 -2.28 -4.41 5.58
N ARG A 23 -3.57 -4.22 5.30
CA ARG A 23 -4.04 -3.28 4.30
C ARG A 23 -4.53 -2.02 4.98
N VAL A 24 -4.21 -0.87 4.41
CA VAL A 24 -4.67 0.44 4.87
C VAL A 24 -5.54 1.09 3.81
N ALA A 25 -6.48 1.92 4.24
CA ALA A 25 -7.34 2.65 3.33
C ALA A 25 -6.57 3.80 2.67
N CYS A 26 -6.25 3.63 1.39
CA CYS A 26 -5.71 4.67 0.53
C CYS A 26 -6.83 5.31 -0.28
N THR A 27 -6.83 6.63 -0.37
CA THR A 27 -7.68 7.37 -1.32
C THR A 27 -6.81 7.75 -2.52
N TYR A 28 -7.15 7.19 -3.68
CA TYR A 28 -6.50 7.46 -4.97
C TYR A 28 -7.20 8.60 -5.69
N ARG A 29 -6.42 9.51 -6.26
CA ARG A 29 -6.93 10.72 -6.94
C ARG A 29 -7.03 10.52 -8.44
N ASP A 30 -7.67 11.48 -9.08
CA ASP A 30 -7.65 11.60 -10.54
C ASP A 30 -6.20 11.65 -11.06
N GLY A 31 -5.97 11.03 -12.22
CA GLY A 31 -4.62 10.83 -12.79
C GLY A 31 -3.84 9.62 -12.28
N THR A 32 -4.39 8.81 -11.38
CA THR A 32 -3.78 7.52 -10.99
C THR A 32 -3.76 6.56 -12.20
N PRO A 33 -2.59 6.04 -12.63
CA PRO A 33 -2.52 5.12 -13.76
C PRO A 33 -3.30 3.83 -13.52
N ARG A 34 -3.91 3.29 -14.59
CA ARG A 34 -4.73 2.06 -14.51
C ARG A 34 -3.94 0.87 -13.95
N ASP A 35 -2.67 0.75 -14.33
CA ASP A 35 -1.77 -0.33 -13.91
C ASP A 35 -1.56 -0.40 -12.39
N ILE A 36 -1.69 0.74 -11.68
CA ILE A 36 -1.62 0.74 -10.21
C ILE A 36 -2.76 -0.08 -9.62
N TYR A 37 -3.97 0.02 -10.17
CA TYR A 37 -5.12 -0.77 -9.71
C TYR A 37 -4.95 -2.24 -10.04
N ASP A 38 -4.41 -2.56 -11.23
CA ASP A 38 -4.11 -3.95 -11.62
C ASP A 38 -3.08 -4.59 -10.66
N MET A 39 -2.02 -3.85 -10.30
CA MET A 39 -1.04 -4.30 -9.29
C MET A 39 -1.65 -4.50 -7.89
N LEU A 40 -2.65 -3.71 -7.54
CA LEU A 40 -3.38 -3.84 -6.28
C LEU A 40 -4.43 -4.97 -6.32
N GLY A 41 -4.65 -5.56 -7.50
CA GLY A 41 -5.67 -6.58 -7.71
C GLY A 41 -7.09 -6.01 -7.61
N THR A 42 -7.29 -4.74 -8.00
CA THR A 42 -8.59 -4.08 -7.97
C THR A 42 -8.96 -3.54 -9.34
N THR A 43 -10.25 -3.40 -9.59
CA THR A 43 -10.73 -2.76 -10.80
C THR A 43 -10.52 -1.26 -10.71
N ALA A 44 -9.85 -0.67 -11.70
CA ALA A 44 -9.75 0.77 -11.82
C ALA A 44 -11.14 1.39 -12.02
N PRO A 45 -11.49 2.48 -11.31
CA PRO A 45 -12.75 3.16 -11.52
C PRO A 45 -12.80 3.81 -12.91
N HIS A 46 -13.99 3.83 -13.53
CA HIS A 46 -14.20 4.54 -14.80
C HIS A 46 -14.07 6.06 -14.65
N PHE A 47 -14.37 6.58 -13.47
CA PHE A 47 -14.29 7.99 -13.13
C PHE A 47 -13.91 8.13 -11.65
N THR A 48 -13.01 9.07 -11.35
CA THR A 48 -12.61 9.42 -9.98
C THR A 48 -13.05 10.85 -9.72
N ASP A 49 -13.93 11.06 -8.75
CA ASP A 49 -14.41 12.38 -8.37
C ASP A 49 -13.40 13.07 -7.41
N GLU A 50 -13.75 14.28 -6.95
CA GLU A 50 -12.93 15.04 -6.00
C GLU A 50 -12.71 14.33 -4.66
N LYS A 51 -13.57 13.36 -4.30
CA LYS A 51 -13.45 12.58 -3.07
C LYS A 51 -12.43 11.44 -3.22
N GLY A 52 -12.05 11.10 -4.45
CA GLY A 52 -11.10 10.05 -4.76
C GLY A 52 -11.70 8.65 -4.61
N TYR A 53 -10.98 7.66 -5.13
CA TYR A 53 -11.37 6.26 -5.07
C TYR A 53 -10.65 5.53 -3.93
N LYS A 54 -11.41 4.94 -3.02
CA LYS A 54 -10.85 4.26 -1.85
C LYS A 54 -10.50 2.81 -2.16
N VAL A 55 -9.27 2.42 -1.89
CA VAL A 55 -8.74 1.07 -2.08
C VAL A 55 -7.99 0.63 -0.83
N LEU A 56 -8.12 -0.65 -0.48
CA LEU A 56 -7.31 -1.29 0.57
C LEU A 56 -5.95 -1.66 0.00
N THR A 57 -4.94 -0.87 0.35
CA THR A 57 -3.57 -0.98 -0.16
C THR A 57 -2.67 -1.68 0.85
N PRO A 58 -1.87 -2.67 0.44
CA PRO A 58 -0.89 -3.28 1.34
C PRO A 58 0.05 -2.23 1.92
N PHE A 59 0.22 -2.22 3.25
CA PHE A 59 0.99 -1.18 3.94
C PHE A 59 2.42 -1.05 3.41
N TRP A 60 3.05 -2.17 3.09
CA TRP A 60 4.40 -2.21 2.51
C TRP A 60 4.49 -1.46 1.16
N PHE A 61 3.40 -1.37 0.41
CA PHE A 61 3.37 -0.78 -0.92
C PHE A 61 3.01 0.71 -0.95
N VAL A 62 2.44 1.22 0.15
CA VAL A 62 1.99 2.62 0.28
C VAL A 62 3.11 3.62 -0.03
N ARG A 63 4.35 3.35 0.41
CA ARG A 63 5.49 4.26 0.15
C ARG A 63 5.80 4.43 -1.33
N ALA A 64 5.69 3.36 -2.12
CA ALA A 64 5.89 3.43 -3.57
C ALA A 64 4.76 4.19 -4.27
N LEU A 65 3.56 4.17 -3.68
CA LEU A 65 2.36 4.82 -4.23
C LEU A 65 2.13 6.23 -3.67
N GLY A 66 3.07 6.81 -2.93
CA GLY A 66 2.93 8.14 -2.32
C GLY A 66 2.40 9.25 -3.23
N PRO A 67 2.76 9.31 -4.53
CA PRO A 67 2.19 10.30 -5.46
C PRO A 67 0.68 10.15 -5.73
N PHE A 68 0.14 8.95 -5.54
CA PHE A 68 -1.24 8.60 -5.91
C PHE A 68 -2.13 8.30 -4.70
N CYS A 69 -1.58 7.68 -3.65
CA CYS A 69 -2.30 7.32 -2.44
C CYS A 69 -2.20 8.41 -1.37
N THR A 70 -3.36 8.88 -0.89
CA THR A 70 -3.47 9.56 0.40
C THR A 70 -3.97 8.56 1.46
N VAL A 71 -3.15 8.24 2.46
CA VAL A 71 -3.53 7.33 3.54
C VAL A 71 -4.57 8.01 4.43
N SER A 72 -5.73 7.38 4.58
CA SER A 72 -6.71 7.79 5.58
C SER A 72 -6.24 7.25 6.92
N SER A 73 -5.65 8.09 7.76
CA SER A 73 -5.26 7.67 9.11
C SER A 73 -6.53 7.45 9.95
N GLN A 74 -7.10 6.25 9.90
CA GLN A 74 -7.86 5.74 11.04
C GLN A 74 -6.85 5.10 11.98
N GLN A 75 -6.35 5.91 12.91
CA GLN A 75 -5.77 5.40 14.15
C GLN A 75 -6.88 4.68 14.92
N ASN A 76 -7.16 3.43 14.58
CA ASN A 76 -7.76 2.49 15.53
C ASN A 76 -6.61 1.74 16.18
N LEU A 77 -5.96 2.42 17.12
CA LEU A 77 -5.32 1.76 18.25
C LEU A 77 -6.46 1.18 19.10
N VAL A 78 -6.68 -0.12 18.98
CA VAL A 78 -7.35 -0.93 20.01
C VAL A 78 -6.40 -2.07 20.35
#